data_AF-A0A5Y3V2P2-F1
#
_entry.id   AF-A0A5Y3V2P2-F1
#
_cell.length_a   1.000
_cell.length_b   1.000
_cell.length_c   1.000
_cell.angle_alpha   90.00
_cell.angle_beta   90.00
_cell.angle_gamma   90.00
#
_symmetry.space_group_name_H-M   'P 1'
#
loop_
_entity.id
_entity.type
_entity.pdbx_description
1 polymer ?
#
loop_
_entity_poly.entity_id
_entity_poly.type
_entity_poly.pdbx_seq_one_letter_code
_entity_poly.pdbx_strand_id
1 'polypeptide(L)'
;MNKYKITLLLIPVFYSSFCSSGDTNTITYGYDKLSSEIYATNGDIKKTFKFKFDYTGNPSYSFDFFSNSPSIVADGRSLHDFTAYTTLKLNHSDFYFDCLYYDIKSKQNGMLVKEGVCGLNTVIPVNYAEYIEGKINDIEKDIDSLDTSLLVSGKIKYLPVVINHNANGLVYKIYESKDAFLNDNFSILVVKNNGGCEIYPDNPWIITENGKPFQEIAVKSEVMRNGKLLLINASPKDFGINKCLLFPAFSVNVNKAFFYDSSFNAKKSYLIRDDKINLTAISNDGKWCSVNYLNDKNKTVKGTMLCSQLNL
;
A
#
# COMPACT_ATOMS: atom_id res chain seq x y z
N MET A 1 -59.79 7.61 -48.50
CA MET A 1 -59.29 8.76 -47.72
C MET A 1 -59.84 8.67 -46.31
N ASN A 2 -59.03 8.28 -45.33
CA ASN A 2 -59.33 8.54 -43.93
C ASN A 2 -58.02 8.65 -43.15
N LYS A 3 -57.69 9.87 -42.71
CA LYS A 3 -56.46 10.22 -42.00
C LYS A 3 -56.70 10.04 -40.50
N TYR A 4 -56.08 9.03 -39.89
CA TYR A 4 -55.93 9.01 -38.44
C TYR A 4 -54.70 9.81 -38.06
N LYS A 5 -54.91 11.01 -37.52
CA LYS A 5 -53.87 11.80 -36.84
C LYS A 5 -53.71 11.21 -35.43
N ILE A 6 -52.58 10.55 -35.18
CA ILE A 6 -52.13 10.22 -33.83
C ILE A 6 -51.50 11.51 -33.26
N THR A 7 -52.21 12.16 -32.35
CA THR A 7 -51.68 13.29 -31.58
C THR A 7 -50.86 12.71 -30.43
N LEU A 8 -49.53 12.79 -30.55
CA LEU A 8 -48.60 12.41 -29.49
C LEU A 8 -48.67 13.49 -28.39
N LEU A 9 -49.24 13.15 -27.24
CA LEU A 9 -49.34 14.04 -26.09
C LEU A 9 -48.03 13.93 -25.29
N LEU A 10 -47.12 14.89 -25.50
CA LEU A 10 -45.90 15.05 -24.70
C LEU A 10 -46.31 15.54 -23.31
N ILE A 11 -46.26 14.65 -22.32
CA ILE A 11 -46.37 14.99 -20.91
C ILE A 11 -45.00 15.53 -20.47
N PRO A 12 -44.85 16.80 -20.09
CA PRO A 12 -43.63 17.26 -19.44
C PRO A 12 -43.58 16.62 -18.04
N VAL A 13 -42.62 15.73 -17.83
CA VAL A 13 -42.31 15.21 -16.50
C VAL A 13 -41.66 16.36 -15.73
N PHE A 14 -42.49 17.11 -15.01
CA PHE A 14 -42.02 18.04 -13.99
C PHE A 14 -41.45 17.21 -12.84
N TYR A 15 -40.11 17.11 -12.77
CA TYR A 15 -39.45 16.73 -11.54
C TYR A 15 -39.63 17.88 -10.54
N SER A 16 -40.57 17.70 -9.61
CA SER A 16 -40.69 18.55 -8.44
C SER A 16 -39.39 18.45 -7.64
N SER A 17 -38.64 19.55 -7.65
CA SER A 17 -37.50 19.73 -6.75
C SER A 17 -38.06 19.83 -5.34
N PHE A 18 -37.89 18.78 -4.54
CA PHE A 18 -37.94 18.91 -3.09
C PHE A 18 -36.78 19.82 -2.68
N CYS A 19 -37.12 21.04 -2.27
CA CYS A 19 -36.24 21.86 -1.46
C CYS A 19 -36.00 21.10 -0.15
N SER A 20 -34.83 20.49 -0.03
CA SER A 20 -34.25 20.16 1.26
C SER A 20 -33.17 21.22 1.52
N SER A 21 -33.54 22.23 2.30
CA SER A 21 -32.60 23.14 2.94
C SER A 21 -31.83 22.32 3.98
N GLY A 22 -30.73 21.73 3.54
CA GLY A 22 -29.73 21.06 4.37
C GLY A 22 -28.38 21.69 4.06
N ASP A 23 -28.01 22.68 4.85
CA ASP A 23 -26.71 23.34 4.80
C ASP A 23 -25.64 22.36 5.34
N THR A 24 -25.12 21.51 4.45
CA THR A 24 -23.82 20.87 4.59
C THR A 24 -23.11 21.02 3.26
N ASN A 25 -22.39 22.12 3.13
CA ASN A 25 -21.46 22.45 2.06
C ASN A 25 -20.53 21.27 1.73
N THR A 26 -21.01 20.37 0.87
CA THR A 26 -20.35 19.11 0.51
C THR A 26 -19.47 19.37 -0.69
N ILE A 27 -18.16 19.20 -0.50
CA ILE A 27 -17.19 19.48 -1.56
C ILE A 27 -17.35 18.45 -2.67
N THR A 28 -17.66 18.90 -3.88
CA THR A 28 -17.79 18.06 -5.07
C THR A 28 -16.55 18.21 -5.95
N TYR A 29 -15.93 17.10 -6.31
CA TYR A 29 -14.73 17.05 -7.15
C TYR A 29 -15.05 16.57 -8.57
N GLY A 30 -14.27 17.04 -9.55
CA GLY A 30 -14.37 16.57 -10.92
C GLY A 30 -13.16 16.95 -11.77
N TYR A 31 -13.19 16.50 -13.03
CA TYR A 31 -12.18 16.83 -14.03
C TYR A 31 -12.85 17.51 -15.23
N ASP A 32 -12.35 18.70 -15.59
CA ASP A 32 -12.74 19.43 -16.79
C ASP A 32 -11.76 19.10 -17.92
N LYS A 33 -12.26 18.34 -18.90
CA LYS A 33 -11.47 17.90 -20.06
C LYS A 33 -11.08 19.06 -20.99
N LEU A 34 -11.88 20.13 -21.06
CA LEU A 34 -11.63 21.24 -21.98
C LEU A 34 -10.51 22.12 -21.46
N SER A 35 -10.50 22.41 -20.16
CA SER A 35 -9.47 23.24 -19.52
C SER A 35 -8.26 22.42 -19.01
N SER A 36 -8.36 21.10 -19.01
CA SER A 36 -7.37 20.17 -18.42
C SER A 36 -7.11 20.50 -16.95
N GLU A 37 -8.20 20.53 -16.18
CA GLU A 37 -8.18 20.93 -14.76
C GLU A 37 -8.97 19.97 -13.90
N ILE A 38 -8.40 19.57 -12.77
CA ILE A 38 -9.18 19.00 -11.68
C ILE A 38 -9.78 20.18 -10.90
N TYR A 39 -11.05 20.05 -10.52
CA TYR A 39 -11.77 21.06 -9.77
C TYR A 39 -12.41 20.50 -8.50
N ALA A 40 -12.61 21.39 -7.53
CA ALA A 40 -13.39 21.16 -6.32
C ALA A 40 -14.37 22.33 -6.16
N THR A 41 -15.62 22.02 -5.87
CA THR A 41 -16.70 23.01 -5.71
C THR A 41 -17.30 22.88 -4.32
N ASN A 42 -17.48 24.02 -3.65
CA ASN A 42 -18.13 24.12 -2.35
C ASN A 42 -19.10 25.31 -2.37
N GLY A 43 -20.38 25.05 -2.66
CA GLY A 43 -21.33 26.11 -3.01
C GLY A 43 -20.83 26.89 -4.24
N ASP A 44 -20.70 28.20 -4.10
CA ASP A 44 -20.24 29.10 -5.16
C ASP A 44 -18.71 29.11 -5.34
N ILE A 45 -17.95 28.49 -4.43
CA ILE A 45 -16.49 28.48 -4.48
C ILE A 45 -16.03 27.33 -5.38
N LYS A 46 -15.41 27.66 -6.52
CA LYS A 46 -14.69 26.70 -7.37
C LYS A 46 -13.19 26.91 -7.25
N LYS A 47 -12.46 25.86 -6.92
CA LYS A 47 -10.99 25.81 -6.97
C LYS A 47 -10.55 24.83 -8.03
N THR A 48 -9.47 25.14 -8.74
CA THR A 48 -8.92 24.28 -9.80
C THR A 48 -7.40 24.20 -9.71
N PHE A 49 -6.84 23.14 -10.27
CA PHE A 49 -5.42 23.07 -10.61
C PHE A 49 -5.24 22.33 -11.93
N LYS A 50 -4.14 22.63 -12.63
CA LYS A 50 -3.83 22.00 -13.91
C LYS A 50 -3.52 20.51 -13.73
N PHE A 51 -4.21 19.70 -14.52
CA PHE A 51 -4.02 18.26 -14.55
C PHE A 51 -4.07 17.79 -16.00
N LYS A 52 -3.02 17.10 -16.43
CA LYS A 52 -2.95 16.53 -17.76
C LYS A 52 -3.34 15.06 -17.68
N PHE A 53 -4.51 14.75 -18.22
CA PHE A 53 -4.89 13.36 -18.48
C PHE A 53 -3.99 12.79 -19.58
N ASP A 54 -3.40 11.63 -19.36
CA ASP A 54 -2.53 10.95 -20.31
C ASP A 54 -2.78 9.45 -20.25
N TYR A 55 -3.47 8.90 -21.24
CA TYR A 55 -3.72 7.45 -21.31
C TYR A 55 -2.65 6.68 -22.10
N THR A 56 -1.71 7.40 -22.72
CA THR A 56 -0.71 6.83 -23.63
C THR A 56 0.68 6.74 -23.02
N GLY A 57 0.93 7.52 -21.97
CA GLY A 57 2.16 7.50 -21.19
C GLY A 57 2.36 6.19 -20.42
N ASN A 58 3.58 6.01 -19.93
CA ASN A 58 3.94 4.97 -18.97
C ASN A 58 4.85 5.61 -17.89
N PRO A 59 4.28 6.00 -16.72
CA PRO A 59 2.91 5.76 -16.32
C PRO A 59 1.87 6.59 -17.09
N SER A 60 0.66 6.04 -17.19
CA SER A 60 -0.54 6.76 -17.62
C SER A 60 -1.17 7.46 -16.41
N TYR A 61 -1.84 8.59 -16.64
CA TYR A 61 -2.45 9.43 -15.61
C TYR A 61 -3.92 9.69 -15.90
N SER A 62 -4.76 9.43 -14.91
CA SER A 62 -6.20 9.73 -14.96
C SER A 62 -6.69 10.35 -13.65
N PHE A 63 -7.90 10.91 -13.69
CA PHE A 63 -8.62 11.36 -12.51
C PHE A 63 -9.82 10.44 -12.29
N ASP A 64 -9.90 9.86 -11.09
CA ASP A 64 -11.01 8.99 -10.67
C ASP A 64 -11.18 9.07 -9.14
N PHE A 65 -11.91 8.13 -8.56
CA PHE A 65 -12.13 8.01 -7.12
C PHE A 65 -11.60 6.68 -6.61
N PHE A 66 -10.79 6.73 -5.57
CA PHE A 66 -10.34 5.55 -4.84
C PHE A 66 -10.96 5.52 -3.45
N SER A 67 -11.73 4.48 -3.15
CA SER A 67 -12.48 4.36 -1.90
C SER A 67 -13.29 5.61 -1.54
N ASN A 68 -14.02 6.14 -2.54
CA ASN A 68 -14.80 7.39 -2.50
C ASN A 68 -14.02 8.70 -2.35
N SER A 69 -12.69 8.66 -2.32
CA SER A 69 -11.87 9.88 -2.29
C SER A 69 -11.44 10.24 -3.70
N PRO A 70 -11.52 11.52 -4.11
CA PRO A 70 -10.99 11.95 -5.42
C PRO A 70 -9.50 11.65 -5.50
N SER A 71 -9.02 11.17 -6.63
CA SER A 71 -7.65 10.66 -6.77
C SER A 71 -7.08 10.96 -8.14
N ILE A 72 -5.79 11.29 -8.16
CA ILE A 72 -4.97 11.07 -9.35
C ILE A 72 -4.61 9.59 -9.36
N VAL A 73 -4.90 8.91 -10.46
CA VAL A 73 -4.55 7.51 -10.66
C VAL A 73 -3.37 7.46 -11.63
N ALA A 74 -2.28 6.83 -11.20
CA ALA A 74 -1.11 6.60 -12.03
C ALA A 74 -0.94 5.09 -12.25
N ASP A 75 -0.96 4.66 -13.51
CA ASP A 75 -0.83 3.25 -13.90
C ASP A 75 0.44 3.06 -14.73
N GLY A 76 1.40 2.30 -14.21
CA GLY A 76 2.67 2.01 -14.85
C GLY A 76 2.88 0.53 -15.12
N ARG A 77 3.58 0.21 -16.21
CA ARG A 77 3.88 -1.17 -16.64
C ARG A 77 5.31 -1.36 -17.14
N SER A 78 6.22 -0.49 -16.75
CA SER A 78 7.63 -0.53 -17.17
C SER A 78 8.37 -1.66 -16.42
N LEU A 79 9.36 -1.32 -15.59
CA LEU A 79 10.12 -2.27 -14.77
C LEU A 79 9.25 -3.05 -13.80
N HIS A 80 8.18 -2.43 -13.31
CA HIS A 80 7.18 -3.06 -12.44
C HIS A 80 5.78 -2.78 -13.00
N ASP A 81 4.81 -3.60 -12.61
CA ASP A 81 3.41 -3.26 -12.83
C ASP A 81 2.91 -2.57 -11.57
N PHE A 82 2.38 -1.36 -11.71
CA PHE A 82 1.80 -0.66 -10.57
C PHE A 82 0.54 0.11 -10.92
N THR A 83 -0.32 0.24 -9.92
CA THR A 83 -1.37 1.24 -9.86
C THR A 83 -1.23 2.02 -8.56
N ALA A 84 -1.14 3.34 -8.68
CA ALA A 84 -1.07 4.25 -7.54
C ALA A 84 -2.27 5.20 -7.52
N TYR A 85 -2.89 5.33 -6.36
CA TYR A 85 -4.01 6.24 -6.11
C TYR A 85 -3.55 7.33 -5.13
N THR A 86 -3.29 8.53 -5.66
CA THR A 86 -2.96 9.69 -4.84
C THR A 86 -4.23 10.49 -4.56
N THR A 87 -4.80 10.32 -3.37
CA THR A 87 -6.06 10.97 -3.00
C THR A 87 -5.87 12.45 -2.71
N LEU A 88 -6.90 13.23 -3.05
CA LEU A 88 -6.90 14.67 -2.97
C LEU A 88 -7.81 15.13 -1.84
N LYS A 89 -7.41 16.21 -1.19
CA LYS A 89 -8.30 16.98 -0.31
C LYS A 89 -8.14 18.46 -0.57
N LEU A 90 -9.25 19.17 -0.46
CA LEU A 90 -9.27 20.63 -0.42
C LEU A 90 -9.28 21.06 1.05
N ASN A 91 -8.29 21.86 1.45
CA ASN A 91 -8.28 22.49 2.76
C ASN A 91 -8.19 24.00 2.58
N HIS A 92 -9.19 24.73 3.07
CA HIS A 92 -9.39 26.15 2.83
C HIS A 92 -9.39 26.48 1.31
N SER A 93 -8.27 26.92 0.78
CA SER A 93 -8.11 27.40 -0.59
C SER A 93 -7.22 26.54 -1.47
N ASP A 94 -6.52 25.55 -0.91
CA ASP A 94 -5.47 24.81 -1.61
C ASP A 94 -5.77 23.32 -1.68
N PHE A 95 -5.29 22.70 -2.75
CA PHE A 95 -5.33 21.25 -2.90
C PHE A 95 -4.10 20.61 -2.25
N TYR A 96 -4.35 19.49 -1.60
CA TYR A 96 -3.34 18.67 -0.97
C TYR A 96 -3.46 17.23 -1.41
N PHE A 97 -2.33 16.54 -1.47
CA PHE A 97 -2.27 15.10 -1.38
C PHE A 97 -2.55 14.67 0.06
N ASP A 98 -3.54 13.79 0.21
CA ASP A 98 -3.95 13.27 1.50
C ASP A 98 -3.32 11.90 1.76
N CYS A 99 -3.56 10.94 0.85
CA CYS A 99 -2.99 9.62 0.91
C CYS A 99 -2.35 9.22 -0.42
N LEU A 100 -1.33 8.37 -0.36
CA LEU A 100 -0.82 7.62 -1.49
C LEU A 100 -1.07 6.12 -1.23
N TYR A 101 -1.97 5.52 -2.00
CA TYR A 101 -2.16 4.07 -2.04
C TYR A 101 -1.45 3.51 -3.26
N TYR A 102 -0.83 2.35 -3.14
CA TYR A 102 -0.12 1.70 -4.23
C TYR A 102 -0.28 0.18 -4.19
N ASP A 103 -0.57 -0.38 -5.36
CA ASP A 103 -0.56 -1.80 -5.66
C ASP A 103 0.57 -2.04 -6.67
N ILE A 104 1.68 -2.61 -6.23
CA ILE A 104 2.92 -2.77 -7.01
C ILE A 104 3.29 -4.25 -7.06
N LYS A 105 3.39 -4.79 -8.27
CA LYS A 105 3.96 -6.10 -8.55
C LYS A 105 5.36 -5.92 -9.12
N SER A 106 6.38 -6.30 -8.35
CA SER A 106 7.75 -6.29 -8.84
C SER A 106 7.97 -7.41 -9.85
N LYS A 107 8.40 -7.06 -11.07
CA LYS A 107 8.83 -8.03 -12.08
C LYS A 107 10.23 -8.57 -11.81
N GLN A 108 11.02 -7.89 -10.97
CA GLN A 108 12.39 -8.30 -10.64
C GLN A 108 12.39 -9.50 -9.70
N ASN A 109 11.61 -9.44 -8.63
CA ASN A 109 11.59 -10.51 -7.63
C ASN A 109 10.22 -11.16 -7.42
N GLY A 110 9.16 -10.69 -8.06
CA GLY A 110 7.82 -11.26 -7.97
C GLY A 110 7.03 -10.82 -6.73
N MET A 111 7.55 -9.96 -5.87
CA MET A 111 6.81 -9.45 -4.70
C MET A 111 5.61 -8.61 -5.13
N LEU A 112 4.48 -8.82 -4.45
CA LEU A 112 3.30 -7.95 -4.53
C LEU A 112 3.22 -7.10 -3.27
N VAL A 113 3.04 -5.79 -3.42
CA VAL A 113 2.85 -4.84 -2.33
C VAL A 113 1.57 -4.06 -2.52
N LYS A 114 0.76 -3.98 -1.46
CA LYS A 114 -0.57 -3.39 -1.46
C LYS A 114 -0.75 -2.59 -0.18
N GLU A 115 -0.36 -1.32 -0.24
CA GLU A 115 -0.16 -0.48 0.93
C GLU A 115 -0.63 0.96 0.68
N GLY A 116 -0.83 1.72 1.75
CA GLY A 116 -1.11 3.14 1.65
C GLY A 116 -0.53 3.95 2.79
N VAL A 117 -0.19 5.19 2.48
CA VAL A 117 0.33 6.16 3.44
C VAL A 117 -0.56 7.38 3.41
N CYS A 118 -1.31 7.61 4.49
CA CYS A 118 -2.23 8.72 4.67
C CYS A 118 -1.64 9.84 5.52
N GLY A 119 -2.36 10.96 5.60
CA GLY A 119 -1.91 12.12 6.37
C GLY A 119 -0.69 12.82 5.75
N LEU A 120 -0.48 12.67 4.44
CA LEU A 120 0.63 13.31 3.72
C LEU A 120 0.58 14.83 3.87
N ASN A 121 -0.61 15.43 3.75
CA ASN A 121 -0.83 16.87 3.88
C ASN A 121 0.12 17.71 2.99
N THR A 122 0.51 17.17 1.83
CA THR A 122 1.44 17.82 0.91
C THR A 122 0.67 18.71 -0.04
N VAL A 123 0.97 20.01 -0.11
CA VAL A 123 0.41 20.89 -1.16
C VAL A 123 0.77 20.30 -2.52
N ILE A 124 -0.21 20.19 -3.43
CA ILE A 124 0.03 19.59 -4.74
C ILE A 124 1.13 20.41 -5.46
N PRO A 125 2.28 19.79 -5.80
CA PRO A 125 3.34 20.50 -6.50
C PRO A 125 2.96 20.71 -7.95
N VAL A 126 3.52 21.74 -8.58
CA VAL A 126 3.30 22.04 -10.01
C VAL A 126 3.65 20.81 -10.88
N ASN A 127 4.73 20.10 -10.54
CA ASN A 127 5.10 18.85 -11.20
C ASN A 127 4.64 17.63 -10.39
N TYR A 128 3.33 17.46 -10.25
CA TYR A 128 2.74 16.37 -9.47
C TYR A 128 3.14 14.97 -9.97
N ALA A 129 3.35 14.80 -11.27
CA ALA A 129 3.73 13.52 -11.87
C ALA A 129 5.11 13.07 -11.37
N GLU A 130 6.11 13.95 -11.42
CA GLU A 130 7.45 13.68 -10.91
C GLU A 130 7.44 13.39 -9.40
N TYR A 131 6.58 14.06 -8.62
CA TYR A 131 6.41 13.76 -7.20
C TYR A 131 5.89 12.32 -6.98
N ILE A 132 4.84 11.92 -7.70
CA ILE A 132 4.24 10.59 -7.57
C ILE A 132 5.25 9.52 -8.02
N GLU A 133 5.86 9.70 -9.19
CA GLU A 133 6.88 8.78 -9.71
C GLU A 133 8.07 8.65 -8.77
N GLY A 134 8.56 9.75 -8.20
CA GLY A 134 9.63 9.73 -7.20
C GLY A 134 9.28 8.85 -6.00
N LYS A 135 8.05 8.95 -5.49
CA LYS A 135 7.58 8.11 -4.38
C LYS A 135 7.47 6.63 -4.76
N ILE A 136 6.94 6.33 -5.96
CA ILE A 136 6.83 4.95 -6.45
C ILE A 136 8.21 4.33 -6.65
N ASN A 137 9.15 5.05 -7.25
CA ASN A 137 10.52 4.58 -7.47
C ASN A 137 11.25 4.24 -6.16
N ASP A 138 11.02 5.00 -5.09
CA ASP A 138 11.61 4.70 -3.77
C ASP A 138 11.03 3.40 -3.18
N ILE A 139 9.71 3.19 -3.34
CA ILE A 139 9.03 1.97 -2.91
C ILE A 139 9.51 0.76 -3.71
N GLU A 140 9.62 0.88 -5.04
CA GLU A 140 10.09 -0.19 -5.93
C GLU A 140 11.50 -0.67 -5.54
N LYS A 141 12.43 0.26 -5.27
CA LYS A 141 13.79 -0.08 -4.81
C LYS A 141 13.80 -0.87 -3.51
N ASP A 142 12.93 -0.52 -2.57
CA ASP A 142 12.84 -1.24 -1.29
C ASP A 142 12.25 -2.64 -1.48
N ILE A 143 11.22 -2.78 -2.33
CA ILE A 143 10.63 -4.09 -2.69
C ILE A 143 11.66 -4.99 -3.35
N ASP A 144 12.42 -4.47 -4.32
CA ASP A 144 13.40 -5.22 -5.10
C ASP A 144 14.60 -5.69 -4.27
N SER A 145 14.82 -5.10 -3.10
CA SER A 145 15.89 -5.49 -2.19
C SER A 145 15.63 -6.82 -1.48
N LEU A 146 14.41 -7.36 -1.54
CA LEU A 146 14.05 -8.64 -0.92
C LEU A 146 14.42 -9.81 -1.82
N ASP A 147 15.04 -10.84 -1.24
CA ASP A 147 15.42 -12.06 -1.95
C ASP A 147 14.34 -13.14 -1.82
N THR A 148 13.53 -13.25 -2.87
CA THR A 148 12.48 -14.26 -3.01
C THR A 148 13.02 -15.56 -3.63
N SER A 149 14.25 -15.58 -4.15
CA SER A 149 14.84 -16.73 -4.83
C SER A 149 14.98 -17.93 -3.89
N LEU A 150 15.11 -17.68 -2.58
CA LEU A 150 15.16 -18.71 -1.55
C LEU A 150 13.84 -19.49 -1.46
N LEU A 151 12.70 -18.80 -1.58
CA LEU A 151 11.39 -19.46 -1.62
C LEU A 151 11.20 -20.19 -2.95
N VAL A 152 11.56 -19.54 -4.07
CA VAL A 152 11.39 -20.12 -5.42
C VAL A 152 12.25 -21.38 -5.61
N SER A 153 13.47 -21.40 -5.05
CA SER A 153 14.36 -22.56 -5.06
C SER A 153 14.02 -23.62 -4.01
N GLY A 154 13.09 -23.35 -3.09
CA GLY A 154 12.69 -24.27 -2.03
C GLY A 154 13.66 -24.35 -0.85
N LYS A 155 14.63 -23.43 -0.75
CA LYS A 155 15.54 -23.32 0.42
C LYS A 155 14.79 -22.90 1.69
N ILE A 156 13.74 -22.08 1.53
CA ILE A 156 12.76 -21.78 2.59
C ILE A 156 11.37 -22.24 2.14
N LYS A 157 10.52 -22.63 3.10
CA LYS A 157 9.19 -23.19 2.81
C LYS A 157 8.11 -22.12 2.64
N TYR A 158 8.28 -21.00 3.32
CA TYR A 158 7.39 -19.84 3.33
C TYR A 158 8.24 -18.57 3.38
N LEU A 159 7.65 -17.43 3.03
CA LEU A 159 8.35 -16.14 3.01
C LEU A 159 7.62 -15.12 3.90
N PRO A 160 8.13 -14.86 5.12
CA PRO A 160 7.67 -13.77 5.95
C PRO A 160 8.41 -12.46 5.58
N VAL A 161 7.68 -11.36 5.50
CA VAL A 161 8.23 -10.01 5.28
C VAL A 161 7.65 -9.07 6.33
N VAL A 162 8.46 -8.71 7.32
CA VAL A 162 8.16 -7.69 8.32
C VAL A 162 7.95 -6.35 7.64
N ILE A 163 6.76 -5.78 7.83
CA ILE A 163 6.36 -4.50 7.23
C ILE A 163 6.25 -3.40 8.28
N ASN A 164 6.04 -3.76 9.54
CA ASN A 164 5.97 -2.79 10.63
C ASN A 164 6.31 -3.42 11.97
N HIS A 165 6.95 -2.63 12.81
CA HIS A 165 7.23 -2.97 14.19
C HIS A 165 7.01 -1.73 15.05
N ASN A 166 6.10 -1.82 16.02
CA ASN A 166 5.77 -0.72 16.92
C ASN A 166 5.44 -1.24 18.33
N ALA A 167 5.07 -0.31 19.22
CA ALA A 167 4.73 -0.64 20.61
C ALA A 167 3.54 -1.60 20.79
N ASN A 168 2.72 -1.80 19.76
CA ASN A 168 1.55 -2.68 19.78
C ASN A 168 1.86 -4.09 19.27
N GLY A 169 3.00 -4.28 18.59
CA GLY A 169 3.45 -5.58 18.12
C GLY A 169 4.17 -5.54 16.78
N LEU A 170 4.21 -6.72 16.15
CA LEU A 170 4.85 -6.96 14.86
C LEU A 170 3.77 -7.20 13.80
N VAL A 171 3.91 -6.56 12.65
CA VAL A 171 3.09 -6.85 11.48
C VAL A 171 3.98 -7.34 10.35
N TYR A 172 3.61 -8.47 9.75
CA TYR A 172 4.33 -9.01 8.61
C TYR A 172 3.39 -9.62 7.58
N LYS A 173 3.80 -9.51 6.32
CA LYS A 173 3.22 -10.23 5.20
C LYS A 173 3.75 -11.65 5.18
N ILE A 174 2.91 -12.61 4.85
CA ILE A 174 3.30 -14.01 4.69
C ILE A 174 2.83 -14.56 3.35
N TYR A 175 3.76 -15.17 2.63
CA TYR A 175 3.45 -16.17 1.60
C TYR A 175 3.68 -17.55 2.19
N GLU A 176 2.60 -18.31 2.38
CA GLU A 176 2.62 -19.59 3.12
C GLU A 176 3.35 -20.71 2.36
N SER A 177 3.55 -20.54 1.05
CA SER A 177 4.26 -21.48 0.19
C SER A 177 4.79 -20.80 -1.07
N LYS A 178 5.63 -21.52 -1.83
CA LYS A 178 6.02 -21.13 -3.19
C LYS A 178 4.81 -20.93 -4.10
N ASP A 179 3.81 -21.81 -4.03
CA ASP A 179 2.61 -21.70 -4.86
C ASP A 179 1.77 -20.48 -4.47
N ALA A 180 1.65 -20.18 -3.17
CA ALA A 180 0.99 -18.96 -2.72
C ALA A 180 1.69 -17.72 -3.30
N PHE A 181 3.03 -17.69 -3.26
CA PHE A 181 3.82 -16.61 -3.84
C PHE A 181 3.66 -16.45 -5.36
N LEU A 182 3.72 -17.54 -6.11
CA LEU A 182 3.57 -17.50 -7.57
C LEU A 182 2.15 -17.10 -8.02
N ASN A 183 1.14 -17.32 -7.17
CA ASN A 183 -0.25 -16.93 -7.41
C ASN A 183 -0.63 -15.62 -6.70
N ASP A 184 0.36 -14.85 -6.25
CA ASP A 184 0.18 -13.57 -5.55
C ASP A 184 -0.64 -13.65 -4.25
N ASN A 185 -0.89 -14.83 -3.71
CA ASN A 185 -1.71 -15.00 -2.52
C ASN A 185 -0.88 -14.80 -1.25
N PHE A 186 -1.16 -13.70 -0.53
CA PHE A 186 -0.54 -13.43 0.76
C PHE A 186 -1.58 -13.11 1.84
N SER A 187 -1.17 -13.31 3.08
CA SER A 187 -1.90 -12.84 4.25
C SER A 187 -1.06 -11.81 5.02
N ILE A 188 -1.72 -11.02 5.85
CA ILE A 188 -1.08 -10.18 6.86
C ILE A 188 -1.29 -10.81 8.23
N LEU A 189 -0.20 -11.00 8.97
CA LEU A 189 -0.21 -11.47 10.35
C LEU A 189 0.17 -10.31 11.27
N VAL A 190 -0.63 -10.13 12.32
CA VAL A 190 -0.38 -9.16 13.39
C VAL A 190 -0.14 -9.94 14.67
N VAL A 191 1.10 -9.89 15.15
CA VAL A 191 1.52 -10.50 16.43
C VAL A 191 1.50 -9.42 17.48
N LYS A 192 0.59 -9.54 18.43
CA LYS A 192 0.45 -8.61 19.55
C LYS A 192 1.43 -8.98 20.65
N ASN A 193 1.90 -7.98 21.40
CA ASN A 193 2.83 -8.18 22.52
C ASN A 193 2.30 -9.08 23.64
N ASN A 194 0.97 -9.24 23.75
CA ASN A 194 0.33 -10.17 24.67
C ASN A 194 0.28 -11.63 24.16
N GLY A 195 0.93 -11.93 23.03
CA GLY A 195 0.92 -13.24 22.39
C GLY A 195 -0.28 -13.49 21.46
N GLY A 196 -1.16 -12.50 21.28
CA GLY A 196 -2.27 -12.58 20.33
C GLY A 196 -1.79 -12.66 18.88
N CYS A 197 -2.49 -13.42 18.05
CA CYS A 197 -2.24 -13.56 16.63
C CYS A 197 -3.52 -13.25 15.85
N GLU A 198 -3.48 -12.21 15.02
CA GLU A 198 -4.56 -11.85 14.11
C GLU A 198 -4.13 -12.10 12.67
N ILE A 199 -5.01 -12.70 11.88
CA ILE A 199 -4.72 -13.15 10.52
C ILE A 199 -5.72 -12.50 9.56
N TYR A 200 -5.18 -11.79 8.58
CA TYR A 200 -5.96 -11.12 7.55
C TYR A 200 -5.58 -11.69 6.18
N PRO A 201 -6.35 -12.65 5.65
CA PRO A 201 -6.08 -13.27 4.36
C PRO A 201 -6.63 -12.41 3.21
N ASP A 202 -6.52 -12.96 1.99
CA ASP A 202 -7.11 -12.40 0.77
C ASP A 202 -6.50 -11.05 0.37
N ASN A 203 -5.16 -10.95 0.46
CA ASN A 203 -4.36 -9.83 -0.02
C ASN A 203 -4.84 -8.45 0.48
N PRO A 204 -4.95 -8.24 1.81
CA PRO A 204 -5.48 -6.99 2.33
C PRO A 204 -4.50 -5.83 2.11
N TRP A 205 -5.05 -4.61 2.13
CA TRP A 205 -4.27 -3.38 2.16
C TRP A 205 -3.75 -3.08 3.57
N ILE A 206 -2.54 -2.54 3.65
CA ILE A 206 -1.95 -2.04 4.88
C ILE A 206 -1.82 -0.52 4.80
N ILE A 207 -2.57 0.19 5.63
CA ILE A 207 -2.61 1.65 5.64
C ILE A 207 -1.92 2.18 6.89
N THR A 208 -1.00 3.11 6.70
CA THR A 208 -0.27 3.80 7.76
C THR A 208 -0.54 5.31 7.74
N GLU A 209 -0.36 5.96 8.88
CA GLU A 209 -0.43 7.41 8.99
C GLU A 209 0.97 8.03 9.00
N ASN A 210 1.19 9.01 8.13
CA ASN A 210 2.45 9.73 8.07
C ASN A 210 2.63 10.63 9.31
N GLY A 211 3.87 10.76 9.77
CA GLY A 211 4.23 11.70 10.84
C GLY A 211 3.76 11.35 12.26
N LYS A 212 3.05 10.23 12.48
CA LYS A 212 2.69 9.78 13.84
C LYS A 212 3.79 8.88 14.41
N PRO A 213 4.31 9.17 15.63
CA PRO A 213 5.17 8.23 16.33
C PRO A 213 4.34 6.98 16.67
N PHE A 214 4.90 5.79 16.42
CA PHE A 214 4.19 4.50 16.56
C PHE A 214 3.00 4.38 15.60
N GLN A 215 3.29 4.32 14.30
CA GLN A 215 2.29 4.24 13.23
C GLN A 215 1.33 3.07 13.49
N GLU A 216 0.12 3.38 13.97
CA GLU A 216 -0.99 2.44 13.95
C GLU A 216 -1.25 2.02 12.51
N ILE A 217 -1.42 0.72 12.32
CA ILE A 217 -1.76 0.16 11.02
C ILE A 217 -3.24 -0.10 10.98
N ALA A 218 -3.88 0.33 9.90
CA ALA A 218 -5.19 -0.16 9.54
C ALA A 218 -5.08 -1.23 8.45
N VAL A 219 -5.64 -2.41 8.70
CA VAL A 219 -5.78 -3.46 7.70
C VAL A 219 -7.14 -3.31 7.00
N LYS A 220 -7.14 -3.21 5.67
CA LYS A 220 -8.36 -3.00 4.88
C LYS A 220 -8.58 -4.10 3.84
N SER A 221 -9.83 -4.46 3.61
CA SER A 221 -10.24 -5.36 2.55
C SER A 221 -10.89 -4.58 1.41
N GLU A 222 -10.68 -5.05 0.18
CA GLU A 222 -11.37 -4.55 -1.00
C GLU A 222 -12.77 -5.12 -1.09
N VAL A 223 -13.75 -4.25 -1.36
CA VAL A 223 -15.12 -4.65 -1.66
C VAL A 223 -15.63 -3.85 -2.84
N MET A 224 -16.19 -4.55 -3.83
CA MET A 224 -16.92 -3.92 -4.92
C MET A 224 -18.36 -3.64 -4.48
N ARG A 225 -18.76 -2.36 -4.48
CA ARG A 225 -20.16 -1.95 -4.29
C ARG A 225 -20.58 -1.00 -5.41
N ASN A 226 -21.67 -1.33 -6.10
CA ASN A 226 -22.19 -0.53 -7.22
C ASN A 226 -21.14 -0.21 -8.29
N GLY A 227 -20.28 -1.19 -8.61
CA GLY A 227 -19.19 -1.03 -9.59
C GLY A 227 -18.00 -0.20 -9.11
N LYS A 228 -17.97 0.26 -7.85
CA LYS A 228 -16.85 1.01 -7.27
C LYS A 228 -16.09 0.16 -6.26
N LEU A 229 -14.76 0.30 -6.30
CA LEU A 229 -13.85 -0.30 -5.32
C LEU A 229 -13.87 0.52 -4.02
N LEU A 230 -14.10 -0.15 -2.90
CA LEU A 230 -14.10 0.44 -1.56
C LEU A 230 -13.13 -0.30 -0.64
N LEU A 231 -12.42 0.45 0.20
CA LEU A 231 -11.64 -0.11 1.29
C LEU A 231 -12.46 -0.08 2.58
N ILE A 232 -12.75 -1.25 3.13
CA ILE A 232 -13.42 -1.40 4.44
C ILE A 232 -12.45 -1.98 5.46
N ASN A 233 -12.72 -1.78 6.76
CA ASN A 233 -11.93 -2.44 7.80
C ASN A 233 -11.97 -3.95 7.60
N ALA A 234 -10.79 -4.57 7.51
CA ALA A 234 -10.68 -6.01 7.49
C ALA A 234 -10.93 -6.55 8.89
N SER A 235 -11.62 -7.69 8.97
CA SER A 235 -11.77 -8.45 10.22
C SER A 235 -10.77 -9.60 10.21
N PRO A 236 -10.09 -9.88 11.33
CA PRO A 236 -9.22 -11.04 11.42
C PRO A 236 -10.07 -12.31 11.29
N LYS A 237 -9.55 -13.32 10.59
CA LYS A 237 -10.18 -14.63 10.49
C LYS A 237 -9.59 -15.59 11.51
N ASP A 238 -10.46 -16.34 12.17
CA ASP A 238 -10.07 -17.47 13.00
C ASP A 238 -9.99 -18.73 12.15
N PHE A 239 -8.83 -19.39 12.20
CA PHE A 239 -8.57 -20.64 11.49
C PHE A 239 -8.50 -21.85 12.46
N GLY A 240 -8.73 -21.65 13.76
CA GLY A 240 -8.55 -22.69 14.78
C GLY A 240 -7.09 -23.10 15.01
N ILE A 241 -6.14 -22.44 14.33
CA ILE A 241 -4.70 -22.67 14.41
C ILE A 241 -3.98 -21.32 14.53
N ASN A 242 -2.93 -21.27 15.35
CA ASN A 242 -2.12 -20.06 15.49
C ASN A 242 -1.11 -19.97 14.34
N LYS A 243 -1.49 -19.29 13.24
CA LYS A 243 -0.60 -19.12 12.07
C LYS A 243 0.68 -18.36 12.38
N CYS A 244 0.71 -17.51 13.41
CA CYS A 244 1.92 -16.80 13.83
C CYS A 244 2.98 -17.75 14.39
N LEU A 245 2.59 -18.91 14.93
CA LEU A 245 3.52 -19.97 15.36
C LEU A 245 3.92 -20.90 14.21
N LEU A 246 3.04 -21.09 13.22
CA LEU A 246 3.34 -21.92 12.04
C LEU A 246 4.26 -21.21 11.04
N PHE A 247 4.11 -19.90 10.93
CA PHE A 247 4.84 -19.06 9.98
C PHE A 247 5.50 -17.88 10.70
N PRO A 248 6.41 -18.11 11.66
CA PRO A 248 7.07 -17.03 12.37
C PRO A 248 7.93 -16.18 11.43
N ALA A 249 8.03 -14.88 11.71
CA ALA A 249 9.04 -14.06 11.06
C ALA A 249 10.45 -14.55 11.41
N PHE A 250 11.38 -14.45 10.46
CA PHE A 250 12.78 -14.80 10.68
C PHE A 250 13.34 -13.98 11.84
N SER A 251 14.23 -14.60 12.62
CA SER A 251 14.72 -13.97 13.85
C SER A 251 16.12 -14.38 14.24
N VAL A 252 16.72 -13.60 15.14
CA VAL A 252 18.00 -13.94 15.76
C VAL A 252 17.83 -15.06 16.79
N ASN A 253 18.70 -16.06 16.78
CA ASN A 253 18.62 -17.23 17.67
C ASN A 253 19.67 -17.24 18.81
N VAL A 254 20.67 -16.35 18.74
CA VAL A 254 21.72 -16.16 19.75
C VAL A 254 21.45 -14.92 20.60
N ASN A 255 22.06 -14.83 21.78
CA ASN A 255 21.90 -13.67 22.67
C ASN A 255 22.36 -12.34 22.04
N LYS A 256 23.42 -12.39 21.22
CA LYS A 256 23.95 -11.24 20.47
C LYS A 256 24.45 -11.71 19.11
N ALA A 257 23.91 -11.13 18.05
CA ALA A 257 24.35 -11.34 16.68
C ALA A 257 24.85 -10.00 16.13
N PHE A 258 26.14 -9.89 15.85
CA PHE A 258 26.76 -8.64 15.42
C PHE A 258 26.54 -8.42 13.92
N PHE A 259 26.40 -7.15 13.53
CA PHE A 259 26.53 -6.76 12.14
C PHE A 259 28.00 -6.75 11.72
N TYR A 260 28.27 -7.05 10.45
CA TYR A 260 29.59 -7.04 9.86
C TYR A 260 29.74 -5.91 8.82
N ASP A 261 30.96 -5.43 8.62
CA ASP A 261 31.30 -4.52 7.53
C ASP A 261 31.64 -5.26 6.23
N SER A 262 31.97 -4.52 5.17
CA SER A 262 32.33 -5.10 3.87
C SER A 262 33.63 -5.91 3.88
N SER A 263 34.45 -5.76 4.92
CA SER A 263 35.67 -6.56 5.15
C SER A 263 35.41 -7.70 6.14
N PHE A 264 34.14 -7.96 6.48
CA PHE A 264 33.71 -8.98 7.43
C PHE A 264 34.29 -8.83 8.84
N ASN A 265 34.53 -7.59 9.28
CA ASN A 265 34.84 -7.29 10.68
C ASN A 265 33.54 -6.98 11.45
N ALA A 266 33.45 -7.48 12.67
CA ALA A 266 32.29 -7.24 13.53
C ALA A 266 32.20 -5.76 13.94
N LYS A 267 31.04 -5.16 13.70
CA LYS A 267 30.67 -3.81 14.17
C LYS A 267 30.24 -3.86 15.63
N LYS A 268 30.20 -2.69 16.29
CA LYS A 268 29.66 -2.56 17.65
C LYS A 268 28.14 -2.75 17.72
N SER A 269 27.45 -2.54 16.60
CA SER A 269 26.01 -2.74 16.49
C SER A 269 25.67 -4.23 16.38
N TYR A 270 24.65 -4.66 17.12
CA TYR A 270 24.18 -6.04 17.13
C TYR A 270 22.66 -6.07 17.28
N LEU A 271 22.08 -7.20 16.91
CA LEU A 271 20.72 -7.61 17.27
C LEU A 271 20.79 -8.63 18.41
N ILE A 272 19.72 -8.73 19.18
CA ILE A 272 19.58 -9.68 20.28
C ILE A 272 18.61 -10.79 19.90
N ARG A 273 18.59 -11.86 20.72
CA ARG A 273 17.67 -12.98 20.53
C ARG A 273 16.24 -12.49 20.31
N ASP A 274 15.56 -13.14 19.38
CA ASP A 274 14.17 -12.89 18.97
C ASP A 274 13.91 -11.60 18.20
N ASP A 275 14.91 -10.74 17.99
CA ASP A 275 14.80 -9.62 17.05
C ASP A 275 14.41 -10.13 15.66
N LYS A 276 13.37 -9.53 15.08
CA LYS A 276 12.76 -9.94 13.82
C LYS A 276 13.41 -9.23 12.64
N ILE A 277 13.66 -9.97 11.58
CA ILE A 277 14.41 -9.52 10.42
C ILE A 277 13.75 -9.94 9.12
N ASN A 278 14.01 -9.17 8.06
CA ASN A 278 13.80 -9.59 6.68
C ASN A 278 15.13 -10.05 6.10
N LEU A 279 15.14 -11.24 5.50
CA LEU A 279 16.29 -11.76 4.79
C LEU A 279 16.31 -11.19 3.37
N THR A 280 17.47 -10.69 2.93
CA THR A 280 17.64 -10.00 1.64
C THR A 280 18.67 -10.67 0.72
N ALA A 281 19.53 -11.53 1.26
CA ALA A 281 20.41 -12.39 0.47
C ALA A 281 21.08 -13.42 1.38
N ILE A 282 21.51 -14.54 0.80
CA ILE A 282 22.46 -15.49 1.39
C ILE A 282 23.66 -15.61 0.46
N SER A 283 24.89 -15.55 1.00
CA SER A 283 26.11 -15.77 0.22
C SER A 283 26.19 -17.20 -0.35
N ASN A 284 26.97 -17.38 -1.42
CA ASN A 284 27.08 -18.68 -2.10
C ASN A 284 27.58 -19.82 -1.19
N ASP A 285 28.42 -19.49 -0.20
CA ASP A 285 28.92 -20.44 0.81
C ASP A 285 27.94 -20.65 1.97
N GLY A 286 26.78 -19.99 1.96
CA GLY A 286 25.74 -20.07 3.00
C GLY A 286 26.11 -19.42 4.33
N LYS A 287 27.30 -18.81 4.43
CA LYS A 287 27.82 -18.29 5.70
C LYS A 287 27.22 -16.96 6.09
N TRP A 288 27.01 -16.08 5.12
CA TRP A 288 26.64 -14.68 5.33
C TRP A 288 25.24 -14.39 4.86
N CYS A 289 24.46 -13.75 5.72
CA CYS A 289 23.09 -13.34 5.46
C CYS A 289 23.04 -11.82 5.46
N SER A 290 22.50 -11.23 4.40
CA SER A 290 22.14 -9.81 4.37
C SER A 290 20.72 -9.66 4.89
N VAL A 291 20.51 -8.73 5.81
CA VAL A 291 19.25 -8.59 6.53
C VAL A 291 18.83 -7.13 6.65
N ASN A 292 17.52 -6.91 6.69
CA ASN A 292 16.90 -5.65 7.08
C ASN A 292 16.19 -5.86 8.43
N TYR A 293 16.53 -5.05 9.42
CA TYR A 293 15.87 -5.01 10.72
C TYR A 293 15.01 -3.76 10.83
N LEU A 294 13.75 -3.90 11.25
CA LEU A 294 12.87 -2.78 11.55
C LEU A 294 12.83 -2.57 13.06
N ASN A 295 13.31 -1.41 13.52
CA ASN A 295 13.27 -1.07 14.93
C ASN A 295 11.87 -0.63 15.39
N ASP A 296 11.72 -0.39 16.69
CA ASP A 296 10.50 0.09 17.36
C ASP A 296 9.96 1.43 16.85
N LYS A 297 10.77 2.20 16.10
CA LYS A 297 10.42 3.45 15.43
C LYS A 297 10.14 3.25 13.94
N ASN A 298 9.96 2.01 13.50
CA ASN A 298 9.76 1.63 12.12
C ASN A 298 10.89 2.09 11.18
N LYS A 299 12.13 2.22 11.69
CA LYS A 299 13.31 2.56 10.89
C LYS A 299 14.06 1.30 10.51
N THR A 300 14.36 1.19 9.22
CA THR A 300 15.13 0.08 8.66
C THR A 300 16.63 0.25 8.93
N VAL A 301 17.24 -0.80 9.49
CA VAL A 301 18.69 -0.96 9.63
C VAL A 301 19.11 -2.12 8.74
N LYS A 302 19.94 -1.83 7.73
CA LYS A 302 20.47 -2.84 6.78
C LYS A 302 21.83 -3.33 7.26
N GLY A 303 22.12 -4.62 7.14
CA GLY A 303 23.44 -5.14 7.49
C GLY A 303 23.67 -6.61 7.15
N THR A 304 24.91 -7.06 7.31
CA THR A 304 25.33 -8.45 7.08
C THR A 304 25.59 -9.15 8.40
N MET A 305 25.17 -10.40 8.53
CA MET A 305 25.27 -11.22 9.75
C MET A 305 25.65 -12.66 9.39
N LEU A 306 26.02 -13.46 10.39
CA LEU A 306 26.22 -14.90 10.18
C LEU A 306 24.86 -15.61 10.07
N CYS A 307 24.64 -16.37 8.99
CA CYS A 307 23.39 -17.09 8.80
C CYS A 307 23.11 -18.11 9.92
N SER A 308 24.16 -18.70 10.51
CA SER A 308 24.03 -19.65 11.63
C SER A 308 23.45 -19.03 12.91
N GLN A 309 23.41 -17.70 13.00
CA GLN A 309 22.85 -16.96 14.12
C GLN A 309 21.36 -16.60 13.93
N LEU A 310 20.76 -17.08 12.85
CA LEU A 310 19.38 -16.80 12.46
C LEU A 310 18.54 -18.08 12.51
N ASN A 311 17.28 -17.93 12.89
CA ASN A 311 16.21 -18.89 12.62
C ASN A 311 15.52 -18.45 11.33
N LEU A 312 15.79 -19.19 10.26
CA LEU A 312 15.21 -19.05 8.92
C LEU A 312 14.21 -20.17 8.65
#